data_AF-A0A1E4M9U1-F1
#
_entry.id   AF-A0A1E4M9U1-F1
#
_cell.length_a   1.000
_cell.length_b   1.000
_cell.length_c   1.000
_cell.angle_alpha   90.00
_cell.angle_beta   90.00
_cell.angle_gamma   90.00
#
_symmetry.space_group_name_H-M   'P 1'
#
loop_
_entity.id
_entity.type
_entity.pdbx_description
1 polymer ?
#
loop_
_entity_poly.entity_id
_entity_poly.type
_entity_poly.pdbx_seq_one_letter_code
_entity_poly.pdbx_strand_id
1 'polypeptide(L)'
;MVLGKDGERCAEASYGAWKASHPERSEADPLEGVMRIVSKSRTHFHGTHKGHSIEIERERDGRFYIIVKSFSGSYAYDGWAPETVTTMAAAKREAIRGACL
;
A
#
# COMPACT_ATOMS: atom_id res chain seq x y z
N MET A 1 35.34 -14.89 -37.43
CA MET A 1 35.61 -16.08 -36.57
C MET A 1 36.20 -15.53 -35.28
N VAL A 2 35.73 -15.81 -34.06
CA VAL A 2 34.99 -16.94 -33.47
C VAL A 2 33.99 -16.41 -32.41
N LEU A 3 32.91 -17.16 -32.15
CA LEU A 3 31.81 -16.90 -31.22
C LEU A 3 32.20 -16.84 -29.73
N GLY A 4 31.43 -16.07 -28.95
CA GLY A 4 31.15 -16.34 -27.53
C GLY A 4 29.63 -16.26 -27.30
N LYS A 5 29.04 -17.34 -26.80
CA LYS A 5 27.62 -17.49 -26.43
C LYS A 5 27.38 -16.89 -25.04
N ASP A 6 26.10 -16.75 -24.69
CA ASP A 6 25.55 -16.42 -23.35
C ASP A 6 25.49 -14.89 -23.09
N GLY A 7 24.33 -14.24 -22.95
CA GLY A 7 23.16 -14.65 -22.18
C GLY A 7 23.18 -13.93 -20.83
N GLU A 8 22.52 -12.76 -20.78
CA GLU A 8 22.02 -12.07 -19.58
C GLU A 8 23.04 -11.64 -18.50
N ARG A 9 23.38 -10.33 -18.45
CA ARG A 9 23.57 -9.62 -17.17
C ARG A 9 23.62 -8.09 -17.28
N CYS A 10 22.51 -7.44 -17.63
CA CYS A 10 22.43 -5.97 -17.58
C CYS A 10 21.03 -5.51 -17.13
N ALA A 11 20.70 -5.60 -15.84
CA ALA A 11 19.48 -4.93 -15.33
C ALA A 11 19.49 -4.57 -13.83
N GLU A 12 20.28 -5.21 -12.97
CA GLU A 12 20.12 -5.02 -11.51
C GLU A 12 20.91 -3.83 -10.92
N ALA A 13 22.03 -3.44 -11.52
CA ALA A 13 22.90 -2.41 -10.93
C ALA A 13 22.32 -0.98 -11.03
N SER A 14 21.50 -0.69 -12.06
CA SER A 14 20.96 0.66 -12.26
C SER A 14 19.80 1.01 -11.33
N TYR A 15 19.07 0.00 -10.83
CA TYR A 15 17.88 0.24 -10.01
C TYR A 15 18.24 0.63 -8.57
N GLY A 16 19.28 0.02 -8.00
CA GLY A 16 19.74 0.32 -6.64
C GLY A 16 20.31 1.74 -6.51
N ALA A 17 21.09 2.18 -7.50
CA ALA A 17 21.69 3.52 -7.51
C ALA A 17 20.64 4.63 -7.69
N TRP A 18 19.62 4.41 -8.53
CA TRP A 18 18.55 5.40 -8.73
C TRP A 18 17.65 5.59 -7.50
N LYS A 19 17.38 4.51 -6.73
CA LYS A 19 16.63 4.57 -5.47
C LYS A 19 17.32 5.42 -4.38
N ALA A 20 18.65 5.32 -4.28
CA ALA A 20 19.42 6.06 -3.28
C ALA A 20 19.42 7.58 -3.53
N SER A 21 19.26 8.00 -4.79
CA SER A 21 19.29 9.41 -5.19
C SER A 21 17.92 10.11 -5.19
N HIS A 22 16.82 9.37 -5.04
CA HIS A 22 15.46 9.91 -5.07
C HIS A 22 14.58 9.31 -3.94
N PRO A 23 14.90 9.55 -2.65
CA PRO A 23 14.12 9.02 -1.53
C PRO A 23 12.64 9.47 -1.58
N GLU A 24 12.38 10.65 -2.13
CA GLU A 24 11.04 11.26 -2.24
C GLU A 24 10.17 10.65 -3.36
N ARG A 25 10.76 9.90 -4.31
CA ARG A 25 10.04 9.24 -5.41
C ARG A 25 9.74 7.76 -5.14
N SER A 26 10.17 7.24 -3.99
CA SER A 26 9.84 5.89 -3.51
C SER A 26 8.52 5.83 -2.73
N GLU A 27 7.75 6.93 -2.69
CA GLU A 27 6.41 7.03 -2.09
C GLU A 27 5.27 7.08 -3.13
N ALA A 28 5.48 6.53 -4.33
CA ALA A 28 4.34 5.94 -5.02
C ALA A 28 3.90 4.75 -4.18
N ASP A 29 2.93 4.96 -3.28
CA ASP A 29 2.29 3.93 -2.49
C ASP A 29 1.98 2.76 -3.44
N PRO A 30 2.64 1.58 -3.28
CA PRO A 30 2.54 0.48 -4.24
C PRO A 30 1.12 -0.06 -4.38
N LEU A 31 0.20 0.38 -3.51
CA LEU A 31 -1.23 0.07 -3.57
C LEU A 31 -2.02 1.01 -4.49
N GLU A 32 -1.48 2.17 -4.90
CA GLU A 32 -2.17 3.13 -5.78
C GLU A 32 -2.44 2.56 -7.20
N GLY A 33 -1.81 1.44 -7.57
CA GLY A 33 -2.12 0.69 -8.80
C GLY A 33 -3.14 -0.46 -8.64
N VAL A 34 -3.44 -0.88 -7.40
CA VAL A 34 -4.26 -2.09 -7.12
C VAL A 34 -5.51 -1.78 -6.30
N MET A 35 -5.54 -0.64 -5.62
CA MET A 35 -6.67 -0.16 -4.82
C MET A 35 -7.38 0.97 -5.57
N ARG A 36 -8.68 0.80 -5.85
CA ARG A 36 -9.51 1.85 -6.44
C ARG A 36 -9.95 2.81 -5.33
N ILE A 37 -9.55 4.06 -5.44
CA ILE A 37 -9.93 5.12 -4.49
C ILE A 37 -11.36 5.58 -4.80
N VAL A 38 -12.23 5.55 -3.79
CA VAL A 38 -13.61 6.07 -3.87
C VAL A 38 -13.64 7.51 -3.34
N SER A 39 -13.02 7.76 -2.19
CA SER A 39 -12.88 9.09 -1.59
C SER A 39 -11.60 9.16 -0.78
N LYS A 40 -10.93 10.32 -0.79
CA LYS A 40 -9.77 10.57 0.06
C LYS A 40 -9.75 12.00 0.59
N SER A 41 -9.30 12.12 1.82
CA SER A 41 -9.14 13.35 2.57
C SER A 41 -7.86 13.26 3.40
N ARG A 42 -7.46 14.35 4.05
CA ARG A 42 -6.32 14.34 4.96
C ARG A 42 -6.52 13.41 6.17
N THR A 43 -7.76 13.24 6.62
CA THR A 43 -8.14 12.47 7.80
C THR A 43 -8.95 11.21 7.48
N HIS A 44 -9.29 10.97 6.22
CA HIS A 44 -10.19 9.88 5.87
C HIS A 44 -9.79 9.29 4.51
N PHE A 45 -9.92 7.99 4.38
CA PHE A 45 -9.70 7.27 3.14
C PHE A 45 -10.78 6.21 2.97
N HIS A 46 -11.37 6.14 1.79
CA HIS A 46 -12.27 5.09 1.38
C HIS A 46 -11.86 4.58 0.00
N GLY A 47 -11.61 3.29 -0.09
CA GLY A 47 -11.20 2.61 -1.31
C GLY A 47 -11.77 1.21 -1.41
N THR A 48 -11.53 0.56 -2.54
CA THR A 48 -11.89 -0.83 -2.79
C THR A 48 -10.68 -1.60 -3.29
N HIS A 49 -10.50 -2.83 -2.80
CA HIS A 49 -9.42 -3.72 -3.19
C HIS A 49 -9.92 -5.17 -3.23
N LYS A 50 -9.75 -5.87 -4.36
CA LYS A 50 -10.14 -7.29 -4.54
C LYS A 50 -11.57 -7.61 -4.04
N GLY A 51 -12.53 -6.75 -4.37
CA GLY A 51 -13.94 -6.94 -3.96
C GLY A 51 -14.24 -6.62 -2.48
N HIS A 52 -13.29 -6.02 -1.75
CA HIS A 52 -13.47 -5.54 -0.39
C HIS A 52 -13.44 -4.01 -0.36
N SER A 53 -14.30 -3.42 0.46
CA SER A 53 -14.29 -1.99 0.78
C SER A 53 -13.38 -1.76 1.98
N ILE A 54 -12.50 -0.77 1.88
CA ILE A 54 -11.54 -0.37 2.90
C ILE A 54 -11.85 1.06 3.29
N GLU A 55 -12.19 1.26 4.56
CA GLU A 55 -12.43 2.56 5.18
C GLU A 55 -11.36 2.78 6.25
N ILE A 56 -10.71 3.94 6.23
CA ILE A 56 -9.68 4.32 7.18
C ILE A 56 -9.97 5.74 7.66
N GLU A 57 -10.12 5.88 8.96
CA GLU A 57 -10.34 7.17 9.61
C GLU A 57 -9.17 7.51 10.53
N ARG A 58 -8.67 8.74 10.42
CA ARG A 58 -7.63 9.27 11.27
C ARG A 58 -8.25 10.16 12.33
N GLU A 59 -8.08 9.77 13.57
CA GLU A 59 -8.53 10.51 14.73
C GLU A 59 -7.65 11.72 15.04
N ARG A 60 -8.16 12.60 15.91
CA ARG A 60 -7.42 13.78 16.40
C ARG A 60 -6.12 13.41 17.12
N ASP A 61 -6.11 12.26 17.79
CA ASP A 61 -4.94 11.71 18.49
C ASP A 61 -3.88 11.17 17.51
N GLY A 62 -4.18 11.13 16.21
CA GLY A 62 -3.29 10.60 15.17
C GLY A 62 -3.36 9.09 14.98
N ARG A 63 -4.17 8.38 15.76
CA ARG A 63 -4.49 6.95 15.58
C ARG A 63 -5.37 6.75 14.36
N PHE A 64 -5.27 5.57 13.75
CA PHE A 64 -6.07 5.18 12.60
C PHE A 64 -7.04 4.07 12.98
N TYR A 65 -8.32 4.27 12.70
CA TYR A 65 -9.33 3.23 12.75
C TYR A 65 -9.50 2.65 11.34
N ILE A 66 -9.49 1.33 11.22
CA ILE A 66 -9.53 0.64 9.93
C ILE A 66 -10.71 -0.33 9.94
N ILE A 67 -11.55 -0.23 8.92
CA ILE A 67 -12.66 -1.13 8.66
C ILE A 67 -12.48 -1.71 7.26
N VAL A 68 -12.52 -3.03 7.14
CA VAL A 68 -12.54 -3.74 5.86
C VAL A 68 -13.75 -4.63 5.79
N LYS A 69 -14.59 -4.41 4.78
CA LYS A 69 -15.81 -5.18 4.53
C LYS A 69 -15.71 -5.93 3.22
N SER A 70 -16.15 -7.18 3.18
CA SER A 70 -16.33 -7.90 1.92
C SER A 70 -17.55 -7.37 1.16
N PHE A 71 -17.68 -7.73 -0.12
CA PHE A 71 -18.87 -7.44 -0.92
C PHE A 71 -20.18 -7.97 -0.29
N SER A 72 -20.12 -9.03 0.52
CA SER A 72 -21.28 -9.56 1.26
C SER A 72 -21.66 -8.74 2.50
N GLY A 73 -20.87 -7.71 2.84
CA GLY A 73 -21.06 -6.87 4.04
C GLY A 73 -20.46 -7.45 5.32
N SER A 74 -19.74 -8.57 5.23
CA SER A 74 -19.05 -9.17 6.39
C SER A 74 -17.76 -8.41 6.70
N TYR A 75 -17.43 -8.25 7.97
CA TYR A 75 -16.18 -7.62 8.40
C TYR A 75 -15.01 -8.61 8.21
N ALA A 76 -14.08 -8.26 7.33
CA ALA A 76 -12.80 -8.96 7.17
C ALA A 76 -11.76 -8.43 8.16
N TYR A 77 -11.85 -7.14 8.49
CA TYR A 77 -11.04 -6.50 9.52
C TYR A 77 -11.84 -5.35 10.14
N ASP A 78 -11.76 -5.22 11.47
CA ASP A 78 -12.37 -4.12 12.20
C ASP A 78 -11.54 -3.83 13.44
N GLY A 79 -10.87 -2.68 13.47
CA GLY A 79 -10.08 -2.29 14.63
C GLY A 79 -9.10 -1.15 14.41
N TRP A 80 -8.42 -0.83 15.51
CA TRP A 80 -7.39 0.19 15.54
C TRP A 80 -6.08 -0.31 14.93
N ALA A 81 -5.44 0.54 14.14
CA ALA A 81 -4.07 0.33 13.72
C ALA A 81 -3.13 0.40 14.94
N PRO A 82 -2.03 -0.38 14.95
CA PRO A 82 -1.03 -0.30 16.01
C PRO A 82 -0.39 1.09 16.04
N GLU A 83 0.12 1.51 17.21
CA GLU A 83 0.70 2.85 17.41
C GLU A 83 1.89 3.16 16.51
N THR A 84 2.55 2.13 15.98
CA THR A 84 3.63 2.26 14.99
C THR A 84 3.14 2.74 13.62
N VAL A 85 1.84 2.64 13.34
CA VAL A 85 1.20 3.09 12.09
C VAL A 85 0.74 4.54 12.26
N THR A 86 1.58 5.45 11.80
CA THR A 86 1.36 6.91 11.94
C THR A 86 1.02 7.61 10.63
N THR A 87 1.05 6.89 9.51
CA THR A 87 0.79 7.43 8.16
C THR A 87 -0.35 6.69 7.47
N MET A 88 -1.08 7.40 6.61
CA MET A 88 -2.18 6.82 5.84
C MET A 88 -1.71 5.66 4.95
N ALA A 89 -0.53 5.77 4.35
CA ALA A 89 0.04 4.70 3.53
C ALA A 89 0.39 3.44 4.37
N ALA A 90 0.85 3.61 5.61
CA ALA A 90 1.03 2.48 6.52
C ALA A 90 -0.33 1.88 6.94
N ALA A 91 -1.35 2.71 7.18
CA ALA A 91 -2.69 2.24 7.51
C ALA A 91 -3.35 1.45 6.37
N LYS A 92 -3.20 1.88 5.12
CA LYS A 92 -3.68 1.11 3.96
C LYS A 92 -3.02 -0.27 3.86
N ARG A 93 -1.72 -0.35 4.11
CA ARG A 93 -0.99 -1.64 4.14
C ARG A 93 -1.47 -2.53 5.27
N GLU A 94 -1.71 -1.95 6.44
CA GLU A 94 -2.24 -2.70 7.59
C GLU A 94 -3.67 -3.20 7.31
N ALA A 95 -4.51 -2.43 6.62
CA ALA A 95 -5.84 -2.85 6.21
C ALA A 95 -5.81 -4.09 5.30
N ILE A 96 -4.92 -4.09 4.29
CA ILE A 96 -4.73 -5.23 3.39
C ILE A 96 -4.20 -6.45 4.17
N ARG A 97 -3.17 -6.24 5.00
CA ARG A 97 -2.56 -7.29 5.80
C ARG A 97 -3.55 -7.92 6.79
N GLY A 98 -4.28 -7.10 7.52
CA GLY A 98 -5.25 -7.51 8.52
C GLY A 98 -6.44 -8.25 7.93
N ALA A 99 -6.88 -7.84 6.73
CA ALA A 99 -7.91 -8.53 5.98
C ALA A 99 -7.41 -9.72 5.14
N CYS A 100 -6.11 -10.04 5.21
CA CYS A 100 -5.45 -11.10 4.43
C CYS A 100 -5.67 -11.00 2.90
N LEU A 101 -5.63 -9.77 2.35
CA LEU A 101 -5.87 -9.47 0.93
C LEU A 101 -4.59 -9.37 0.10
#